data_AF-A0A9X5XA87-F1
#
_entry.id   AF-A0A9X5XA87-F1
#
_cell.length_a   1.000
_cell.length_b   1.000
_cell.length_c   1.000
_cell.angle_alpha   90.00
_cell.angle_beta   90.00
_cell.angle_gamma   90.00
#
_symmetry.space_group_name_H-M   'P 1'
#
loop_
_entity.id
_entity.type
_entity.pdbx_description
1 polymer ?
#
loop_
_entity_poly.entity_id
_entity_poly.type
_entity_poly.pdbx_seq_one_letter_code
_entity_poly.pdbx_strand_id
1 'polypeptide(L)' 'MTEIMDAIETVETDAGPARVTWHRAKKPRLVLAVSHGAGGGIEARDLQALAAVLPGHGVS' A
#
# COMPACT_ATOMS: atom_id res chain seq x y z
N MET A 1 17.71 2.28 8.07
CA MET A 1 17.16 2.51 6.71
C MET A 1 16.54 1.19 6.28
N THR A 2 15.24 1.04 6.49
CA THR A 2 14.53 -0.21 6.21
C THR A 2 14.26 -0.27 4.72
N GLU A 3 14.73 -1.32 4.06
CA GLU A 3 14.51 -1.52 2.63
C GLU A 3 13.03 -1.93 2.42
N ILE A 4 12.26 -1.04 1.77
CA ILE A 4 10.87 -1.27 1.38
C ILE A 4 10.89 -1.75 -0.06
N MET A 5 10.14 -2.82 -0.37
CA MET A 5 9.95 -3.26 -1.75
C MET A 5 8.61 -2.75 -2.27
N ASP A 6 8.68 -1.83 -3.22
CA ASP A 6 7.50 -1.26 -3.88
C ASP A 6 7.18 -2.02 -5.15
N ALA A 7 5.90 -2.33 -5.36
CA ALA A 7 5.41 -2.96 -6.58
C ALA A 7 4.01 -2.45 -6.95
N ILE A 8 3.73 -2.36 -8.24
CA ILE A 8 2.39 -2.05 -8.75
C ILE A 8 1.85 -3.31 -9.42
N GLU A 9 0.62 -3.67 -9.07
CA GLU A 9 -0.11 -4.80 -9.62
C GLU A 9 -1.47 -4.35 -10.15
N THR A 10 -1.90 -4.93 -11.27
CA THR A 10 -3.26 -4.76 -11.78
C THR A 10 -4.05 -6.02 -11.50
N VAL A 11 -5.23 -5.87 -10.89
CA VAL A 11 -6.13 -6.97 -10.52
C VAL A 11 -7.47 -6.76 -11.22
N GLU A 12 -7.97 -7.79 -11.91
CA GLU A 12 -9.30 -7.72 -12.55
C GLU A 12 -10.41 -7.72 -11.49
N THR A 13 -11.42 -6.88 -11.69
CA THR A 13 -12.63 -6.83 -10.86
C THR A 13 -13.87 -6.72 -11.74
N ASP A 14 -15.06 -6.97 -11.19
CA ASP A 14 -16.32 -6.83 -11.92
C ASP A 14 -16.56 -5.40 -12.46
N ALA A 15 -15.93 -4.40 -11.83
CA ALA A 15 -15.98 -3.00 -12.27
C ALA A 15 -14.86 -2.62 -13.26
N GLY A 16 -13.99 -3.58 -13.62
CA GLY A 16 -12.81 -3.38 -14.45
C GLY A 16 -11.48 -3.53 -13.69
N PRO A 17 -10.34 -3.29 -14.34
CA PRO A 17 -9.03 -3.45 -13.73
C PRO A 17 -8.79 -2.43 -12.60
N ALA A 18 -8.48 -2.93 -11.42
CA ALA A 18 -8.04 -2.16 -10.27
C ALA A 18 -6.51 -2.16 -10.16
N ARG A 19 -5.93 -1.07 -9.66
CA ARG A 19 -4.49 -0.97 -9.39
C ARG A 19 -4.22 -1.08 -7.90
N VAL A 20 -3.29 -1.96 -7.53
CA VAL A 20 -2.77 -2.11 -6.18
C VAL A 20 -1.32 -1.62 -6.16
N THR A 21 -0.99 -0.75 -5.20
CA THR A 21 0.39 -0.38 -4.90
C THR A 21 0.79 -1.07 -3.59
N TRP A 22 1.82 -1.89 -3.64
CA TRP A 22 2.33 -2.66 -2.51
C TRP A 22 3.53 -1.96 -1.88
N HIS A 23 3.54 -1.87 -0.55
CA HIS A 23 4.69 -1.44 0.25
C HIS A 23 5.12 -2.57 1.18
N ARG A 24 5.97 -3.47 0.69
CA ARG A 24 6.19 -4.75 1.39
C ARG A 24 7.17 -4.59 2.55
N ALA A 25 6.78 -5.10 3.71
CA ALA A 25 7.67 -5.34 4.83
C ALA A 25 8.65 -6.50 4.54
N LYS A 26 9.89 -6.39 5.04
CA LYS A 26 10.90 -7.47 4.91
C LYS A 26 10.51 -8.79 5.58
N LYS A 27 9.75 -8.69 6.68
CA LYS A 27 9.24 -9.83 7.46
C LYS A 27 7.77 -9.58 7.82
N PRO A 28 6.84 -9.76 6.87
CA PRO A 28 5.44 -9.39 7.07
C PRO A 28 4.75 -10.29 8.08
N ARG A 29 3.97 -9.69 8.98
CA ARG A 29 3.12 -10.34 9.99
C ARG A 29 1.64 -10.01 9.81
N LEU A 30 1.34 -8.92 9.12
CA LEU A 30 0.00 -8.43 8.81
C LEU A 30 0.01 -7.82 7.39
N VAL A 31 -1.13 -7.88 6.72
CA VAL A 31 -1.41 -7.11 5.51
C VAL A 31 -2.50 -6.08 5.80
N LEU A 32 -2.27 -4.82 5.46
CA LEU A 32 -3.23 -3.72 5.58
C LEU A 32 -3.61 -3.18 4.20
N ALA A 33 -4.81 -3.51 3.75
CA ALA A 33 -5.38 -2.91 2.55
C ALA A 33 -6.17 -1.65 2.92
N VAL A 34 -5.80 -0.52 2.32
CA VAL A 34 -6.48 0.78 2.49
C VAL A 34 -6.74 1.41 1.13
N SER A 35 -7.84 2.16 1.04
CA SER A 35 -8.16 2.99 -0.12
C SER A 35 -8.18 4.47 0.28
N HIS A 36 -8.17 5.36 -0.72
CA HIS A 36 -8.38 6.77 -0.47
C HIS A 36 -9.87 7.09 -0.28
N GLY A 37 -10.16 8.07 0.58
CA GLY A 37 -11.50 8.67 0.66
C GLY A 37 -11.85 9.48 -0.59
N ALA A 38 -12.97 10.21 -0.56
CA ALA A 38 -13.40 11.06 -1.67
C ALA A 38 -12.43 12.24 -1.88
N GLY A 39 -11.48 12.10 -2.81
CA GLY A 39 -10.72 13.22 -3.39
C GLY A 39 -9.19 13.19 -3.23
N GLY A 40 -8.62 12.37 -2.34
CA GLY A 40 -7.18 12.41 -2.05
C GLY A 40 -6.28 11.58 -2.98
N GLY A 41 -6.82 10.53 -3.61
CA GLY A 41 -6.00 9.55 -4.34
C GLY A 41 -5.03 8.78 -3.42
N ILE A 42 -4.23 7.90 -4.01
CA ILE A 42 -3.20 7.13 -3.26
C ILE A 42 -2.04 8.01 -2.72
N GLU A 43 -1.93 9.24 -3.24
CA GLU A 43 -0.94 10.24 -2.82
C GLU A 43 -1.38 11.06 -1.62
N ALA A 44 -2.53 10.73 -1.00
CA ALA A 44 -3.00 11.37 0.22
C ALA A 44 -1.94 11.26 1.33
N ARG A 45 -1.74 12.37 2.07
CA ARG A 45 -0.64 12.53 3.03
C ARG A 45 -0.60 11.42 4.09
N ASP A 46 -1.77 11.00 4.57
CA ASP A 46 -1.91 9.92 5.54
C ASP A 46 -1.51 8.57 4.97
N LEU A 47 -1.95 8.24 3.75
CA LEU A 47 -1.56 7.00 3.07
C LEU A 47 -0.05 6.95 2.83
N GLN A 48 0.56 8.05 2.39
CA GLN A 48 2.01 8.16 2.23
C GLN A 48 2.76 7.96 3.56
N ALA A 49 2.24 8.53 4.66
CA ALA A 49 2.82 8.34 5.99
C ALA A 49 2.72 6.88 6.46
N LEU A 50 1.59 6.22 6.21
CA LEU A 50 1.42 4.79 6.52
C LEU A 50 2.40 3.93 5.71
N ALA A 51 2.46 4.14 4.39
CA ALA A 51 3.35 3.44 3.47
C ALA A 51 4.83 3.56 3.86
N ALA A 52 5.26 4.74 4.32
CA ALA A 52 6.65 4.99 4.71
C ALA A 52 7.06 4.31 6.03
N VAL A 53 6.11 4.07 6.94
CA VAL A 53 6.42 3.66 8.33
C VAL A 53 6.07 2.20 8.60
N LEU A 54 4.86 1.77 8.21
CA LEU A 54 4.32 0.47 8.55
C LEU A 54 5.16 -0.74 8.10
N PRO A 55 5.85 -0.73 6.94
CA PRO A 55 6.75 -1.81 6.56
C PRO A 55 7.87 -2.07 7.57
N GLY A 56 8.35 -1.00 8.23
CA GLY A 56 9.32 -1.09 9.33
C GLY A 56 8.81 -1.80 10.57
N HIS A 57 7.48 -1.89 10.71
CA HIS A 57 6.79 -2.57 11.81
C HIS A 57 6.26 -3.96 11.42
N GLY A 58 6.61 -4.47 10.24
CA GLY A 58 6.18 -5.80 9.79
C GLY A 58 4.75 -5.83 9.24
N VAL A 59 4.22 -4.69 8.82
CA VAL A 59 2.92 -4.58 8.14
C VAL A 59 3.18 -4.27 6.67
N SER A 60 2.63 -5.09 5.78
CA SER A 60 2.66 -4.86 4.32
C SER A 60 1.37 -4.26 3.79
#